data_AF-A0A5M3MAH1-F1
#
_entry.id   AF-A0A5M3MAH1-F1
#
_cell.length_a   1.000
_cell.length_b   1.000
_cell.length_c   1.000
_cell.angle_alpha   90.00
_cell.angle_beta   90.00
_cell.angle_gamma   90.00
#
_symmetry.space_group_name_H-M   'P 1'
#
loop_
_entity.id
_entity.type
_entity.pdbx_description
1 polymer ?
#
loop_
_entity_poly.entity_id
_entity_poly.type
_entity_poly.pdbx_seq_one_letter_code
_entity_poly.pdbx_strand_id
1 'polypeptide(L)'
;MFRAISLSLVAAASYFSIVAGIPTWENSISRSVFESPFVPGASILEVLGPMRRTRQADDPKYLGVGAPHGYTGRAVVQKEPLPPLFFINQNQLWQYNNESYIYPVNVVNSTLTADAPLQLTIDDKQKGINGRWRWAGSSLQYDYSDKTNRGVYYTCQDKSGLKGVYMFLDMPKVQPHGCEVVTIHGFMRQY
;
A
#
# COMPACT_ATOMS: atom_id res chain seq x y z
N MET A 1 -16.05 -41.30 -62.53
CA MET A 1 -16.16 -42.02 -61.24
C MET A 1 -15.06 -41.65 -60.23
N PHE A 2 -14.52 -40.41 -60.24
CA PHE A 2 -13.38 -40.01 -59.38
C PHE A 2 -13.60 -38.69 -58.60
N ARG A 3 -14.80 -38.10 -58.63
CA ARG A 3 -15.09 -36.80 -57.98
C ARG A 3 -15.82 -36.88 -56.63
N ALA A 4 -16.26 -38.08 -56.21
CA ALA A 4 -17.07 -38.24 -55.00
C ALA A 4 -16.25 -38.57 -53.72
N ILE A 5 -14.95 -38.88 -53.85
CA ILE A 5 -14.11 -39.32 -52.72
C ILE A 5 -13.38 -38.14 -52.06
N SER A 6 -13.21 -37.02 -52.76
CA SER A 6 -12.44 -35.87 -52.27
C SER A 6 -13.20 -34.95 -51.29
N LEU A 7 -14.54 -34.97 -51.28
CA LEU A 7 -15.35 -34.12 -50.39
C LEU A 7 -15.45 -34.68 -48.97
N SER A 8 -15.38 -36.00 -48.79
CA SER A 8 -15.51 -36.65 -47.48
C SER A 8 -14.26 -36.47 -46.60
N LEU A 9 -13.07 -36.33 -47.21
CA LEU A 9 -11.81 -36.14 -46.48
C LEU A 9 -11.65 -34.72 -45.91
N VAL A 10 -12.22 -33.71 -46.56
CA VAL A 10 -12.14 -32.31 -46.08
C VAL A 10 -13.08 -32.09 -44.89
N ALA A 11 -14.25 -32.72 -44.86
CA ALA A 11 -15.21 -32.59 -43.76
C ALA A 11 -14.77 -33.31 -42.47
N ALA A 12 -13.97 -34.38 -42.58
CA ALA A 12 -13.43 -35.09 -41.42
C ALA A 12 -12.27 -34.31 -40.74
N ALA A 13 -11.50 -33.54 -41.51
CA ALA A 13 -10.37 -32.77 -41.00
C ALA A 13 -10.81 -31.52 -40.18
N SER A 14 -12.00 -30.98 -40.43
CA SER A 14 -12.51 -29.80 -39.69
C SER A 14 -13.09 -30.12 -38.31
N TYR A 15 -13.40 -31.38 -37.98
CA TYR A 15 -13.94 -31.76 -36.67
C TYR A 15 -12.87 -31.97 -35.59
N PHE A 16 -11.60 -32.13 -35.95
CA PHE A 16 -10.52 -32.35 -34.98
C PHE A 16 -9.86 -31.06 -34.45
N SER A 17 -10.30 -29.88 -34.88
CA SER A 17 -9.66 -28.62 -34.47
C SER A 17 -10.33 -27.91 -33.27
N ILE A 18 -11.34 -28.50 -32.63
CA ILE A 18 -12.10 -27.83 -31.54
C ILE A 18 -11.60 -28.22 -30.13
N VAL A 19 -10.64 -29.14 -29.97
CA VAL A 19 -10.25 -29.68 -28.64
C VAL A 19 -8.86 -29.27 -28.16
N ALA A 20 -8.27 -28.19 -28.70
CA ALA A 20 -6.99 -27.65 -28.19
C ALA A 20 -7.08 -26.18 -27.75
N GLY A 21 -8.26 -25.77 -27.27
CA GLY A 21 -8.55 -24.40 -26.83
C GLY A 21 -8.96 -24.28 -25.36
N ILE A 22 -8.62 -25.26 -24.50
CA ILE A 22 -8.65 -25.00 -23.06
C ILE A 22 -7.30 -24.37 -22.75
N PRO A 23 -7.21 -23.08 -22.37
CA PRO A 23 -5.97 -22.57 -21.82
C PRO A 23 -5.73 -23.33 -20.51
N THR A 24 -4.87 -24.35 -20.56
CA THR A 24 -4.33 -24.95 -19.34
C THR A 24 -3.37 -23.93 -18.76
N TRP A 25 -3.86 -23.14 -17.81
CA TRP A 25 -3.03 -22.33 -16.90
C TRP A 25 -2.24 -23.21 -15.92
N GLU A 26 -1.88 -24.43 -16.32
CA GLU A 26 -1.18 -25.43 -15.52
C GLU A 26 0.33 -25.25 -15.63
N ASN A 27 0.83 -24.03 -15.38
CA ASN A 27 2.26 -23.86 -15.08
C ASN A 27 2.62 -22.55 -14.36
N SER A 28 1.74 -22.05 -13.49
CA SER A 28 2.08 -20.93 -12.60
C SER A 28 1.48 -21.11 -11.21
N ILE A 29 1.77 -22.25 -10.58
CA ILE A 29 1.63 -22.38 -9.12
C ILE A 29 2.90 -23.03 -8.57
N SER A 30 4.03 -22.36 -8.77
CA SER A 30 5.06 -22.36 -7.74
C SER A 30 4.60 -21.40 -6.65
N ARG A 31 3.66 -21.84 -5.79
CA ARG A 31 3.24 -21.07 -4.61
C ARG A 31 4.44 -20.95 -3.68
N SER A 32 5.26 -19.93 -3.90
CA SER A 32 6.05 -19.36 -2.83
C SER A 32 5.08 -18.63 -1.90
N VAL A 33 5.25 -18.79 -0.60
CA VAL A 33 4.30 -18.41 0.47
C VAL A 33 4.06 -16.87 0.60
N PHE A 34 4.44 -16.09 -0.42
CA PHE A 34 4.44 -14.62 -0.43
C PHE A 34 3.69 -13.99 -1.61
N GLU A 35 3.00 -14.76 -2.45
CA GLU A 35 2.39 -14.22 -3.67
C GLU A 35 0.99 -13.64 -3.45
N SER A 36 0.99 -12.29 -3.45
CA SER A 36 -0.12 -11.35 -3.61
C SER A 36 -1.34 -11.57 -2.69
N PRO A 37 -1.62 -10.64 -1.76
CA PRO A 37 -2.91 -10.67 -1.06
C PRO A 37 -4.03 -10.61 -2.11
N PHE A 38 -5.16 -11.25 -1.81
CA PHE A 38 -6.37 -11.29 -2.66
C PHE A 38 -6.93 -9.91 -3.04
N VAL A 39 -6.34 -8.83 -2.53
CA VAL A 39 -6.71 -7.45 -2.83
C VAL A 39 -5.78 -6.89 -3.92
N PRO A 40 -6.29 -6.73 -5.16
CA PRO A 40 -5.50 -6.14 -6.24
C PRO A 40 -4.98 -4.75 -5.85
N GLY A 41 -3.70 -4.49 -6.12
CA GLY A 41 -3.06 -3.20 -5.85
C GLY A 41 -2.60 -3.01 -4.40
N ALA A 42 -2.68 -4.04 -3.55
CA ALA A 42 -2.05 -4.01 -2.25
C ALA A 42 -0.52 -4.10 -2.37
N SER A 43 0.17 -3.26 -1.60
CA SER A 43 1.63 -3.14 -1.62
C SER A 43 2.16 -2.81 -0.24
N ILE A 44 3.44 -3.13 -0.02
CA ILE A 44 4.17 -2.68 1.16
C ILE A 44 4.45 -1.19 1.02
N LEU A 45 4.25 -0.45 2.10
CA LEU A 45 4.55 0.99 2.16
C LEU A 45 5.93 1.20 2.76
N GLU A 46 6.90 1.51 1.92
CA GLU A 46 8.27 1.85 2.32
C GLU A 46 8.38 3.33 2.65
N VAL A 47 9.09 3.65 3.73
CA VAL A 47 9.28 5.01 4.22
C VAL A 47 10.71 5.45 3.94
N LEU A 48 10.84 6.50 3.15
CA LEU A 48 12.12 7.11 2.81
C LEU A 48 12.29 8.39 3.62
N GLY A 49 13.40 8.50 4.34
CA GLY A 49 13.76 9.71 5.10
C GLY A 49 14.96 10.43 4.49
N PRO A 50 15.37 11.59 5.02
CA PRO A 50 16.62 12.23 4.67
C PRO A 50 17.75 11.23 4.89
N MET A 51 18.50 10.92 3.83
CA MET A 51 19.68 10.07 3.92
C MET A 51 20.61 10.63 4.99
N ARG A 52 20.67 9.98 6.16
CA ARG A 52 21.77 10.22 7.08
C ARG A 52 23.01 9.69 6.38
N ARG A 53 24.05 10.52 6.23
CA ARG A 53 25.34 10.20 5.57
C ARG A 53 26.17 9.19 6.37
N THR A 54 25.54 8.19 6.97
CA THR A 54 26.22 7.06 7.57
C THR A 54 26.40 6.01 6.48
N ARG A 55 27.64 5.61 6.19
CA ARG A 55 28.04 4.61 5.18
C ARG A 55 27.43 3.21 5.38
N GLN A 56 26.54 3.06 6.32
CA GLN A 56 25.86 1.81 6.64
C GLN A 56 24.55 1.83 5.86
N ALA A 57 24.38 0.84 4.97
CA ALA A 57 23.10 0.63 4.30
C ALA A 57 22.01 0.56 5.37
N ASP A 58 21.23 1.64 5.49
CA ASP A 58 20.14 1.68 6.45
C ASP A 58 19.09 0.66 6.00
N ASP A 59 18.76 -0.31 6.86
CA ASP A 59 17.71 -1.27 6.54
C ASP A 59 16.41 -0.52 6.22
N PRO A 60 15.63 -1.00 5.22
CA PRO A 60 14.40 -0.36 4.82
C PRO A 60 13.43 -0.27 6.00
N LYS A 61 12.73 0.87 6.08
CA LYS A 61 11.70 1.12 7.08
C LYS A 61 10.36 1.15 6.40
N TYR A 62 9.33 0.68 7.10
CA TYR A 62 8.00 0.55 6.53
C TYR A 62 6.97 1.26 7.41
N LEU A 63 5.84 1.62 6.79
CA LEU A 63 4.67 2.06 7.54
C LEU A 63 4.06 0.85 8.24
N GLY A 64 3.88 0.95 9.55
CA GLY A 64 3.28 -0.09 10.38
C GLY A 64 2.35 0.50 11.44
N VAL A 65 1.94 -0.36 12.37
CA VAL A 65 1.07 0.01 13.48
C VAL A 65 1.87 -0.10 14.78
N GLY A 66 1.81 0.93 15.63
CA GLY A 66 2.47 0.96 16.94
C GLY A 66 1.80 0.09 18.00
N ALA A 67 1.11 -0.97 17.59
CA ALA A 67 0.38 -1.91 18.43
C ALA A 67 0.79 -3.35 18.07
N PRO A 68 0.52 -4.35 18.93
CA PRO A 68 0.76 -5.75 18.60
C PRO A 68 0.05 -6.16 17.30
N HIS A 69 0.58 -7.18 16.62
CA HIS A 69 0.01 -7.65 15.36
C HIS A 69 -1.48 -8.01 15.50
N GLY A 70 -2.30 -7.54 14.55
CA GLY A 70 -3.75 -7.70 14.56
C GLY A 70 -4.53 -6.66 15.38
N TYR A 71 -3.87 -5.74 16.08
CA TYR A 71 -4.52 -4.64 16.77
C TYR A 71 -4.40 -3.32 15.99
N THR A 72 -5.37 -2.45 16.21
CA THR A 72 -5.39 -1.09 15.68
C THR A 72 -4.54 -0.16 16.54
N GLY A 73 -4.16 1.00 15.98
CA GLY A 73 -3.28 1.92 16.69
C GLY A 73 -2.74 3.06 15.84
N ARG A 74 -1.74 3.75 16.38
CA ARG A 74 -1.07 4.84 15.67
C ARG A 74 -0.23 4.29 14.53
N ALA A 75 -0.19 4.99 13.40
CA ALA A 75 0.77 4.68 12.37
C ALA A 75 2.18 5.04 12.86
N VAL A 76 3.12 4.13 12.68
CA VAL A 76 4.53 4.29 13.06
C VAL A 76 5.44 3.87 11.92
N VAL A 77 6.67 4.35 11.95
CA VAL A 77 7.72 3.93 11.01
C VAL A 77 8.68 3.03 11.76
N GLN A 78 8.74 1.77 11.35
CA GLN A 78 9.57 0.76 12.00
C GLN A 78 10.20 -0.19 10.98
N LYS A 79 11.26 -0.85 11.43
CA LYS A 79 11.80 -2.01 10.71
C LYS A 79 10.91 -3.18 11.07
N GLU A 80 10.32 -3.82 10.06
CA GLU A 80 9.44 -4.96 10.24
C GLU A 80 9.90 -6.06 9.29
N PRO A 81 10.20 -7.27 9.77
CA PRO A 81 10.53 -8.39 8.89
C PRO A 81 9.38 -8.76 7.94
N LEU A 82 8.14 -8.57 8.37
CA LEU A 82 6.91 -8.83 7.62
C LEU A 82 6.02 -7.58 7.62
N PRO A 83 6.30 -6.59 6.77
CA PRO A 83 5.54 -5.35 6.72
C PRO A 83 4.08 -5.58 6.34
N PRO A 84 3.13 -4.83 6.91
CA PRO A 84 1.74 -4.92 6.51
C PRO A 84 1.53 -4.39 5.09
N LEU A 85 0.48 -4.89 4.45
CA LEU A 85 0.11 -4.53 3.09
C LEU A 85 -0.98 -3.45 3.12
N PHE A 86 -0.88 -2.51 2.19
CA PHE A 86 -1.83 -1.41 2.08
C PHE A 86 -2.31 -1.23 0.65
N PHE A 87 -3.55 -0.83 0.49
CA PHE A 87 -4.16 -0.53 -0.81
C PHE A 87 -5.10 0.65 -0.72
N ILE A 88 -5.34 1.31 -1.85
CA ILE A 88 -6.33 2.39 -1.94
C ILE A 88 -7.56 1.84 -2.63
N ASN A 89 -8.72 1.96 -1.98
CA ASN A 89 -10.02 1.65 -2.57
C ASN A 89 -10.99 2.79 -2.27
N GLN A 90 -11.69 3.27 -3.29
CA GLN A 90 -12.66 4.38 -3.18
C GLN A 90 -12.10 5.60 -2.42
N ASN A 91 -10.90 6.06 -2.79
CA ASN A 91 -10.21 7.21 -2.16
C ASN A 91 -9.81 7.00 -0.69
N GLN A 92 -9.96 5.79 -0.14
CA GLN A 92 -9.56 5.44 1.21
C GLN A 92 -8.36 4.51 1.19
N LEU A 93 -7.36 4.79 2.02
CA LEU A 93 -6.24 3.88 2.27
C LEU A 93 -6.65 2.85 3.32
N TRP A 94 -6.39 1.58 3.02
CA TRP A 94 -6.72 0.45 3.87
C TRP A 94 -5.45 -0.34 4.17
N GLN A 95 -5.33 -0.81 5.41
CA GLN A 95 -4.37 -1.84 5.79
C GLN A 95 -5.05 -3.21 5.66
N TYR A 96 -4.45 -4.10 4.88
CA TYR A 96 -4.81 -5.50 4.83
C TYR A 96 -4.13 -6.23 6.00
N ASN A 97 -4.93 -6.80 6.89
CA ASN A 97 -4.42 -7.61 8.00
C ASN A 97 -4.63 -9.10 7.73
N ASN A 98 -5.83 -9.48 7.30
CA ASN A 98 -6.17 -10.84 6.86
C ASN A 98 -7.45 -10.85 6.02
N GLU A 99 -7.95 -12.03 5.65
CA GLU A 99 -9.17 -12.21 4.83
C GLU A 99 -10.45 -11.65 5.48
N SER A 100 -10.48 -11.58 6.81
CA SER A 100 -11.65 -11.17 7.59
C SER A 100 -11.60 -9.72 8.05
N TYR A 101 -10.40 -9.11 8.10
CA TYR A 101 -10.18 -7.81 8.71
C TYR A 101 -9.28 -6.94 7.83
N ILE A 102 -9.87 -5.83 7.38
CA ILE A 102 -9.18 -4.69 6.77
C ILE A 102 -9.46 -3.45 7.62
N TYR A 103 -8.43 -2.64 7.86
CA TYR A 103 -8.54 -1.47 8.72
C TYR A 103 -8.32 -0.19 7.94
N PRO A 104 -9.21 0.81 8.04
CA PRO A 104 -8.98 2.10 7.42
C PRO A 104 -7.81 2.84 8.07
N VAL A 105 -6.98 3.47 7.23
CA VAL A 105 -6.00 4.46 7.66
C VAL A 105 -6.68 5.82 7.72
N ASN A 106 -6.90 6.28 8.94
CA ASN A 106 -7.56 7.53 9.28
C ASN A 106 -6.56 8.67 9.47
N VAL A 107 -7.01 9.88 9.15
CA VAL A 107 -6.28 11.12 9.42
C VAL A 107 -7.04 11.87 10.51
N VAL A 108 -6.47 11.97 11.70
CA VAL A 108 -7.13 12.57 12.86
C VAL A 108 -6.41 13.83 13.30
N ASN A 109 -7.16 14.81 13.81
CA ASN A 109 -6.58 15.97 14.49
C ASN A 109 -5.81 15.50 15.72
N SER A 110 -4.57 15.96 15.86
CA SER A 110 -3.70 15.61 16.98
C SER A 110 -3.17 16.86 17.66
N THR A 111 -3.29 16.89 18.99
CA THR A 111 -2.66 17.90 19.86
C THR A 111 -1.43 17.32 20.58
N LEU A 112 -1.04 16.10 20.19
CA LEU A 112 0.02 15.33 20.84
C LEU A 112 1.43 15.85 20.51
N THR A 113 1.57 16.57 19.40
CA THR A 113 2.77 17.35 19.07
C THR A 113 2.37 18.82 18.94
N ALA A 114 3.23 19.73 19.39
CA ALA A 114 2.93 21.18 19.34
C ALA A 114 2.86 21.69 17.89
N ASP A 115 3.56 20.99 16.99
CA ASP A 115 3.87 21.54 15.68
C ASP A 115 3.12 20.83 14.55
N ALA A 116 2.77 19.53 14.66
CA ALA A 116 2.13 18.77 13.57
C ALA A 116 0.63 18.46 13.84
N PRO A 117 -0.31 19.00 13.04
CA PRO A 117 -1.73 19.04 13.39
C PRO A 117 -2.49 17.74 13.10
N LEU A 118 -2.00 16.92 12.16
CA LEU A 118 -2.71 15.73 11.70
C LEU A 118 -1.86 14.48 11.88
N GLN A 119 -2.48 13.43 12.40
CA GLN A 119 -1.83 12.15 12.68
C GLN A 119 -2.51 11.02 11.91
N LEU A 120 -1.70 10.08 11.43
CA LEU A 120 -2.19 8.84 10.84
C LEU A 120 -2.48 7.82 11.94
N THR A 121 -3.67 7.23 11.89
CA THR A 121 -4.07 6.15 12.80
C THR A 121 -4.77 5.06 12.01
N ILE A 122 -4.49 3.81 12.30
CA ILE A 122 -5.21 2.66 11.80
C ILE A 122 -6.27 2.33 12.85
N ASP A 123 -7.54 2.23 12.46
CA ASP A 123 -8.61 1.89 13.41
C ASP A 123 -9.63 0.89 12.84
N ASP A 124 -10.57 0.43 13.68
CA ASP A 124 -11.66 -0.47 13.30
C ASP A 124 -12.69 0.19 12.39
N LYS A 125 -12.81 1.52 12.47
CA LYS A 125 -13.79 2.33 11.76
C LYS A 125 -13.14 3.55 11.11
N GLN A 126 -13.77 4.04 10.05
CA GLN A 126 -13.39 5.31 9.43
C GLN A 126 -13.72 6.45 10.40
N LYS A 127 -12.74 7.32 10.66
CA LYS A 127 -12.87 8.48 11.56
C LYS A 127 -11.89 9.58 11.20
N GLY A 128 -12.05 10.75 11.83
CA GLY A 128 -11.20 11.90 11.59
C GLY A 128 -11.68 12.75 10.43
N ILE A 129 -10.76 13.41 9.73
CA ILE A 129 -11.10 14.25 8.58
C ILE A 129 -11.30 13.38 7.33
N ASN A 130 -12.34 13.70 6.56
CA ASN A 130 -12.68 12.98 5.34
C ASN A 130 -11.99 13.61 4.13
N GLY A 131 -11.00 12.92 3.59
CA GLY A 131 -10.20 13.36 2.45
C GLY A 131 -9.92 12.19 1.51
N ARG A 132 -9.03 12.39 0.55
CA ARG A 132 -8.75 11.44 -0.52
C ARG A 132 -7.30 11.00 -0.48
N TRP A 133 -7.12 9.70 -0.30
CA TRP A 133 -5.85 9.03 -0.55
C TRP A 133 -5.67 8.79 -2.05
N ARG A 134 -4.49 9.09 -2.57
CA ARG A 134 -4.10 8.73 -3.94
C ARG A 134 -2.61 8.49 -4.08
N TRP A 135 -2.26 7.81 -5.16
CA TRP A 135 -0.89 7.66 -5.63
C TRP A 135 -0.50 8.83 -6.54
N ALA A 136 0.70 9.36 -6.35
CA ALA A 136 1.38 10.28 -7.26
C ALA A 136 2.74 9.69 -7.63
N GLY A 137 2.80 8.95 -8.75
CA GLY A 137 3.88 8.01 -8.99
C GLY A 137 3.86 6.92 -7.92
N SER A 138 5.00 6.67 -7.27
CA SER A 138 5.06 5.75 -6.12
C SER A 138 4.72 6.43 -4.79
N SER A 139 4.63 7.77 -4.72
CA SER A 139 4.43 8.51 -3.47
C SER A 139 2.96 8.53 -3.06
N LEU A 140 2.69 8.20 -1.80
CA LEU A 140 1.37 8.25 -1.19
C LEU A 140 1.03 9.70 -0.82
N GLN A 141 -0.10 10.21 -1.32
CA GLN A 141 -0.57 11.56 -1.02
C GLN A 141 -1.98 11.53 -0.41
N TYR A 142 -2.26 12.55 0.40
CA TYR A 142 -3.57 12.80 0.99
C TYR A 142 -4.02 14.21 0.63
N ASP A 143 -5.18 14.29 -0.02
CA ASP A 143 -5.83 15.55 -0.39
C ASP A 143 -7.05 15.80 0.51
N TYR A 144 -7.24 17.04 0.91
CA TYR A 144 -8.41 17.47 1.68
C TYR A 144 -8.86 18.83 1.17
N SER A 145 -10.04 18.85 0.55
CA SER A 145 -10.56 20.04 -0.16
C SER A 145 -9.57 20.51 -1.24
N ASP A 146 -9.08 21.75 -1.16
CA ASP A 146 -8.11 22.37 -2.06
C ASP A 146 -6.64 22.16 -1.61
N LYS A 147 -6.42 21.45 -0.50
CA LYS A 147 -5.10 21.25 0.12
C LYS A 147 -4.59 19.83 -0.04
N THR A 148 -3.28 19.66 0.03
CA THR A 148 -2.63 18.36 -0.13
C THR A 148 -1.34 18.30 0.66
N ASN A 149 -1.05 17.16 1.27
CA ASN A 149 0.21 16.97 1.98
C ASN A 149 1.44 16.85 1.06
N ARG A 150 1.22 16.82 -0.27
CA ARG A 150 2.28 16.69 -1.29
C ARG A 150 3.18 15.48 -1.09
N GLY A 151 2.69 14.44 -0.41
CA GLY A 151 3.45 13.23 -0.09
C GLY A 151 4.50 13.40 1.01
N VAL A 152 4.44 14.50 1.75
CA VAL A 152 5.35 14.79 2.87
C VAL A 152 4.70 14.39 4.18
N TYR A 153 5.43 13.62 4.97
CA TYR A 153 5.05 13.14 6.30
C TYR A 153 6.16 13.46 7.28
N TYR A 154 5.84 13.32 8.56
CA TYR A 154 6.75 13.61 9.67
C TYR A 154 6.69 12.47 10.67
N THR A 155 7.83 11.92 11.04
CA THR A 155 7.94 10.99 12.16
C THR A 155 8.34 11.78 13.40
N CYS A 156 7.43 11.88 14.36
CA CYS A 156 7.64 12.65 15.58
C CYS A 156 7.47 11.75 16.81
N GLN A 157 8.17 12.08 17.89
CA GLN A 157 7.81 11.61 19.23
C GLN A 157 6.78 12.58 19.83
N ASP A 158 5.71 12.03 20.40
CA ASP A 158 4.76 12.84 21.17
C ASP A 158 5.30 13.18 22.57
N LYS A 159 4.50 13.92 23.34
CA LYS A 159 4.83 14.27 24.73
C LYS A 159 5.02 13.06 25.66
N SER A 160 4.50 11.88 25.29
CA SER A 160 4.70 10.62 26.02
C SER A 160 5.91 9.82 25.53
N GLY A 161 6.67 10.35 24.56
CA GLY A 161 7.82 9.69 23.95
C GLY A 161 7.46 8.65 22.89
N LEU A 162 6.18 8.47 22.58
CA LEU A 162 5.71 7.52 21.59
C LEU A 162 5.84 8.09 20.18
N LYS A 163 6.36 7.29 19.26
CA LYS A 163 6.49 7.68 17.86
C LYS A 163 5.13 7.66 17.15
N GLY A 164 4.97 8.53 16.17
CA GLY A 164 3.82 8.54 15.28
C GLY A 164 4.15 9.17 13.93
N VAL A 165 3.30 8.90 12.94
CA VAL A 165 3.35 9.55 11.62
C VAL A 165 2.33 10.68 11.57
N TYR A 166 2.82 11.85 11.21
CA TYR A 166 2.06 13.09 11.14
C TYR A 166 2.17 13.70 9.74
N MET A 167 1.26 14.60 9.42
CA MET A 167 1.28 15.34 8.16
C MET A 167 0.74 16.77 8.35
N PHE A 168 0.99 17.59 7.35
CA PHE A 168 0.31 18.88 7.18
C PHE A 168 -0.35 18.90 5.82
N LEU A 169 -1.50 19.57 5.70
CA LEU A 169 -2.15 19.83 4.42
C LEU A 169 -1.57 21.07 3.72
N ASP A 170 -0.95 21.96 4.49
CA ASP A 170 -0.18 23.10 4.00
C ASP A 170 1.25 22.98 4.49
N MET A 171 2.22 23.22 3.62
CA MET A 171 3.63 23.10 3.99
C MET A 171 3.94 24.07 5.13
N PRO A 172 4.43 23.58 6.29
CA PRO A 172 4.70 24.45 7.42
C PRO A 172 5.86 25.39 7.08
N LYS A 173 5.83 26.62 7.62
CA LYS A 173 6.91 27.60 7.43
C LYS A 173 8.21 27.16 8.09
N VAL A 174 8.12 26.36 9.15
CA VAL A 174 9.25 25.83 9.93
C VAL A 174 9.00 24.35 10.16
N GLN A 175 10.04 23.53 10.00
CA GLN A 175 9.94 22.10 10.30
C GLN A 175 9.67 21.90 11.81
N PRO A 176 8.69 21.05 12.18
CA PRO A 176 8.45 20.67 13.57
C PRO A 176 9.70 20.23 14.33
N HIS A 177 9.85 20.72 15.55
CA HIS A 177 11.00 20.37 16.37
C HIS A 177 10.98 18.88 16.73
N GLY A 178 12.12 18.20 16.56
CA GLY A 178 12.26 16.78 16.92
C GLY A 178 11.56 15.80 15.98
N CYS A 179 11.09 16.25 14.82
CA CYS A 179 10.49 15.39 13.80
C CYS A 179 11.42 15.18 12.60
N GLU A 180 11.42 13.97 12.05
CA GLU A 180 12.10 13.68 10.79
C GLU A 180 11.11 13.77 9.64
N VAL A 181 11.46 14.50 8.58
CA VAL A 181 10.68 14.55 7.34
C VAL A 181 10.83 13.21 6.62
N VAL A 182 9.74 12.61 6.18
CA VAL A 182 9.77 11.36 5.42
C VAL A 182 8.76 11.39 4.28
N THR A 183 8.95 10.53 3.29
CA THR A 183 7.99 10.24 2.24
C THR A 183 7.60 8.77 2.31
N ILE A 184 6.35 8.46 1.96
CA ILE A 184 5.83 7.09 1.99
C ILE A 184 5.58 6.64 0.55
N HIS A 185 6.11 5.47 0.20
CA HIS A 185 6.10 4.95 -1.16
C HIS A 185 5.52 3.54 -1.24
N GLY A 186 4.63 3.32 -2.20
CA GLY A 186 4.18 1.99 -2.60
C GLY A 186 4.96 1.55 -3.83
N PHE A 187 5.82 0.55 -3.68
CA PHE A 187 6.47 -0.10 -4.81
C PHE A 187 5.72 -1.39 -5.11
N MET A 188 4.91 -1.41 -6.17
CA MET A 188 4.43 -2.68 -6.71
C MET A 188 5.65 -3.43 -7.22
N ARG A 189 6.12 -4.42 -6.47
CA ARG A 189 7.12 -5.35 -7.02
C ARG A 189 6.38 -6.24 -8.01
N GLN A 190 6.58 -5.97 -9.30
CA GLN A 190 6.29 -6.95 -10.34
C GLN A 190 7.25 -8.11 -10.09
N TYR A 191 6.73 -9.22 -9.57
CA TYR A 191 7.42 -10.49 -9.54
C TYR A 191 6.85 -11.37 -10.64
#